data_AF-A0AAU2G700-F1
#
_entry.id   AF-A0AAU2G700-F1
#
_cell.length_a   1.000
_cell.length_b   1.000
_cell.length_c   1.000
_cell.angle_alpha   90.00
_cell.angle_beta   90.00
_cell.angle_gamma   90.00
#
_symmetry.space_group_name_H-M   'P 1'
#
loop_
_entity.id
_entity.type
_entity.pdbx_description
1 polymer ?
#
loop_
_entity_poly.entity_id
_entity_poly.type
_entity_poly.pdbx_seq_one_letter_code
_entity_poly.pdbx_strand_id
1 'polypeptide(L)'
;MRQPEPLDAIDELRLFLDFAVPLYGADIAYRLRQWGHSREQAKNWLRGEAERAGGSLGENGDALQFSDGRPRSGRAQNRVVRTASELARGVAAAALLAQLEGKSGVTAFGGFYGVTARTTDTARVQTGEDGGADVPAPGSCPVRKPAM
;
A
#
# COMPACT_ATOMS: atom_id res chain seq x y z
N MET A 1 -16.32 -34.37 1.48
CA MET A 1 -15.69 -33.04 1.42
C MET A 1 -15.17 -32.71 2.81
N ARG A 2 -13.86 -32.52 2.99
CA ARG A 2 -13.31 -32.06 4.28
C ARG A 2 -13.70 -30.60 4.47
N GLN A 3 -14.23 -30.24 5.63
CA GLN A 3 -14.36 -28.83 6.00
C GLN A 3 -12.95 -28.22 6.11
N PRO A 4 -12.74 -26.99 5.61
CA PRO A 4 -11.49 -26.28 5.85
C PRO A 4 -11.28 -26.13 7.35
N GLU A 5 -10.03 -26.26 7.80
CA GLU A 5 -9.69 -25.98 9.18
C GLU A 5 -10.05 -24.53 9.53
N PRO A 6 -10.60 -24.26 10.73
CA PRO A 6 -10.89 -22.91 11.15
C PRO A 6 -9.58 -22.12 11.19
N LEU A 7 -9.60 -20.92 10.62
CA LEU A 7 -8.46 -20.01 10.61
C LEU A 7 -8.11 -19.62 12.05
N ASP A 8 -6.82 -19.45 12.32
CA ASP A 8 -6.41 -18.84 13.58
C ASP A 8 -6.71 -17.33 13.58
N ALA A 9 -6.71 -16.72 14.76
CA ALA A 9 -7.04 -15.29 14.90
C ALA A 9 -6.09 -14.36 14.13
N ILE A 10 -4.84 -14.79 13.88
CA ILE A 10 -3.86 -14.02 13.12
C ILE A 10 -4.17 -14.10 11.63
N ASP A 11 -4.58 -15.26 11.13
CA ASP A 11 -4.97 -15.45 9.74
C ASP A 11 -6.30 -14.74 9.42
N GLU A 12 -7.27 -14.73 10.35
CA GLU A 12 -8.47 -13.90 10.22
C GLU A 12 -8.15 -12.41 10.18
N LEU A 13 -7.23 -11.95 11.04
CA LEU A 13 -6.78 -10.56 11.04
C LEU A 13 -6.04 -10.20 9.74
N ARG A 14 -5.20 -11.10 9.22
CA ARG A 14 -4.53 -10.93 7.92
C ARG A 14 -5.54 -10.78 6.79
N LEU A 15 -6.52 -11.67 6.70
CA LEU A 15 -7.57 -11.59 5.68
C LEU A 15 -8.33 -10.26 5.74
N PHE A 16 -8.66 -9.80 6.96
CA PHE A 16 -9.28 -8.50 7.15
C PHE A 16 -8.40 -7.37 6.64
N LEU A 17 -7.11 -7.35 7.00
CA LEU A 17 -6.18 -6.31 6.60
C LEU A 17 -5.87 -6.32 5.10
N ASP A 18 -5.74 -7.49 4.47
CA ASP A 18 -5.54 -7.66 3.03
C ASP A 18 -6.68 -7.01 2.23
N PHE A 19 -7.91 -7.07 2.75
CA PHE A 19 -9.05 -6.41 2.15
C PHE A 19 -9.14 -4.91 2.52
N ALA A 20 -9.01 -4.58 3.81
CA ALA A 20 -9.30 -3.24 4.32
C ALA A 20 -8.19 -2.22 4.01
N VAL A 21 -6.92 -2.62 4.12
CA VAL A 21 -5.78 -1.70 3.95
C VAL A 21 -5.75 -1.08 2.55
N PRO A 22 -5.92 -1.81 1.44
CA PRO A 22 -5.99 -1.20 0.11
C PRO A 22 -7.14 -0.19 -0.04
N LEU A 23 -8.31 -0.48 0.54
CA LEU A 23 -9.47 0.41 0.48
C LEU A 23 -9.21 1.72 1.24
N TYR A 24 -8.69 1.64 2.47
CA TYR A 24 -8.30 2.82 3.22
C TYR A 24 -7.16 3.58 2.54
N GLY A 25 -6.20 2.87 1.95
CA GLY A 25 -5.11 3.49 1.18
C GLY A 25 -5.64 4.31 -0.01
N ALA A 26 -6.60 3.77 -0.76
CA ALA A 26 -7.24 4.48 -1.87
C ALA A 26 -8.01 5.72 -1.40
N ASP A 27 -8.79 5.62 -0.32
CA ASP A 27 -9.53 6.75 0.26
C ASP A 27 -8.59 7.84 0.78
N ILE A 28 -7.54 7.48 1.53
CA ILE A 28 -6.53 8.43 2.00
C ILE A 28 -5.84 9.13 0.82
N ALA A 29 -5.42 8.37 -0.19
CA ALA A 29 -4.75 8.93 -1.37
C ALA A 29 -5.69 9.86 -2.18
N TYR A 30 -6.99 9.58 -2.19
CA TYR A 30 -7.99 10.46 -2.78
C TYR A 30 -8.13 11.76 -1.98
N ARG A 31 -8.27 11.67 -0.64
CA ARG A 31 -8.40 12.82 0.24
C ARG A 31 -7.17 13.74 0.21
N LEU A 32 -5.97 13.18 0.24
CA LEU A 32 -4.73 13.96 0.16
C LEU A 32 -4.64 14.77 -1.14
N ARG A 33 -5.15 14.23 -2.26
CA ARG A 33 -5.24 14.97 -3.53
C ARG A 33 -6.27 16.09 -3.45
N GLN A 34 -7.45 15.82 -2.89
CA GLN A 34 -8.52 16.80 -2.76
C GLN A 34 -8.16 17.97 -1.83
N TRP A 35 -7.43 17.71 -0.75
CA TRP A 35 -7.02 18.76 0.18
C TRP A 35 -5.87 19.62 -0.34
N GLY A 36 -5.20 19.23 -1.43
CA GLY A 36 -4.10 20.00 -2.00
C GLY A 36 -2.89 20.15 -1.06
N HIS A 37 -2.66 19.18 -0.17
CA HIS A 37 -1.57 19.25 0.81
C HIS A 37 -0.21 19.33 0.12
N SER A 38 0.70 20.12 0.69
CA SER A 38 2.11 20.02 0.36
C SER A 38 2.66 18.64 0.75
N ARG A 39 3.77 18.22 0.13
CA ARG A 39 4.39 16.91 0.43
C ARG A 39 4.68 16.74 1.93
N GLU A 40 5.18 17.78 2.60
CA GLU A 40 5.47 17.71 4.04
C GLU A 40 4.20 17.69 4.90
N GLN A 41 3.16 18.44 4.52
CA GLN A 41 1.86 18.36 5.20
C GLN A 41 1.23 16.97 5.08
N ALA A 42 1.33 16.34 3.91
CA ALA A 42 0.86 14.97 3.70
C ALA A 42 1.64 13.98 4.57
N LYS A 43 2.98 14.09 4.62
CA LYS A 43 3.83 13.23 5.45
C LYS A 43 3.49 13.34 6.95
N ASN A 44 3.35 14.56 7.47
CA ASN A 44 3.02 14.77 8.87
C ASN A 44 1.64 14.22 9.23
N TRP A 45 0.66 14.42 8.35
CA TRP A 45 -0.69 13.88 8.54
C TRP A 45 -0.70 12.35 8.52
N LEU A 46 -0.01 11.73 7.55
CA LEU A 46 0.10 10.27 7.44
C LEU A 46 0.81 9.66 8.65
N ARG A 47 1.85 10.32 9.16
CA ARG A 47 2.54 9.89 10.38
C ARG A 47 1.59 9.88 11.58
N GLY A 48 0.84 10.97 11.79
CA GLY A 48 -0.14 11.03 12.88
C GLY A 48 -1.24 9.98 12.75
N GLU A 49 -1.67 9.65 11.53
CA GLU A 49 -2.66 8.59 11.30
C GLU A 49 -2.08 7.18 11.54
N ALA A 50 -0.81 6.96 11.19
CA ALA A 50 -0.11 5.71 11.48
C ALA A 50 0.13 5.51 13.00
N GLU A 51 0.52 6.57 13.72
CA GLU A 51 0.73 6.55 15.17
C GLU A 51 -0.57 6.24 15.94
N ARG A 52 -1.72 6.74 15.48
CA ARG A 52 -3.02 6.43 16.08
C ARG A 52 -3.32 4.92 16.09
N ALA A 53 -2.94 4.17 15.05
CA ALA A 53 -3.14 2.72 15.06
C ALA A 53 -2.36 2.04 16.21
N GLY A 54 -1.15 2.53 16.50
CA GLY A 54 -0.37 2.07 17.66
C GLY A 54 -1.05 2.41 18.99
N GLY A 55 -1.52 3.65 19.14
CA GLY A 55 -2.27 4.09 20.33
C GLY A 55 -3.53 3.27 20.58
N SER A 56 -4.32 2.99 19.54
CA SER A 56 -5.55 2.20 19.65
C SER A 56 -5.31 0.75 20.07
N LEU A 57 -4.18 0.14 19.67
CA LEU A 57 -3.82 -1.22 20.09
C LEU A 57 -3.26 -1.30 21.52
N GLY A 58 -2.46 -0.30 21.92
CA GLY A 58 -1.70 -0.33 23.17
C GLY A 58 -2.39 0.34 24.36
N GLU A 59 -2.82 1.59 24.23
CA GLU A 59 -3.24 2.41 25.38
C GLU A 59 -4.60 1.99 25.96
N ASN A 60 -5.47 1.41 25.14
CA ASN A 60 -6.81 1.00 25.55
C ASN A 60 -6.91 -0.50 25.94
N GLY A 61 -5.82 -1.26 25.83
CA GLY A 61 -5.82 -2.71 26.04
C GLY A 61 -6.65 -3.49 25.00
N ASP A 62 -6.92 -2.88 23.84
CA ASP A 62 -7.82 -3.44 22.82
C ASP A 62 -7.18 -4.61 22.06
N ALA A 63 -5.85 -4.74 22.03
CA ALA A 63 -5.17 -5.91 21.44
C ALA A 63 -5.58 -7.25 22.10
N LEU A 64 -5.87 -7.24 23.41
CA LEU A 64 -6.41 -8.41 24.11
C LEU A 64 -7.85 -8.71 23.69
N GLN A 65 -8.60 -7.69 23.23
CA GLN A 65 -9.97 -7.87 22.78
C GLN A 65 -10.06 -8.54 21.40
N PHE A 66 -8.99 -8.52 20.61
CA PHE A 66 -8.92 -9.25 19.34
C PHE A 66 -8.53 -10.73 19.51
N SER A 67 -7.81 -11.07 20.57
CA SER A 67 -7.15 -12.37 20.70
C SER A 67 -7.85 -13.34 21.67
N ASP A 68 -8.85 -12.90 22.44
CA ASP A 68 -9.51 -13.76 23.44
C ASP A 68 -10.66 -14.63 22.89
N GLY A 69 -11.01 -14.48 21.61
CA GLY A 69 -12.03 -15.29 20.92
C GLY A 69 -13.46 -15.11 21.47
N ARG A 70 -13.71 -14.11 22.32
CA ARG A 70 -15.01 -13.93 22.96
C ARG A 70 -15.96 -13.11 22.09
N PRO A 71 -17.21 -13.57 21.86
CA PRO A 71 -18.22 -12.76 21.19
C PRO A 71 -18.55 -11.53 22.05
N ARG A 72 -18.73 -10.39 21.38
CA ARG A 72 -19.00 -9.09 22.01
C ARG A 72 -20.28 -8.49 21.44
N SER A 73 -20.93 -7.65 22.24
CA SER A 73 -22.12 -6.90 21.83
C SER A 73 -22.06 -5.45 22.30
N GLY A 74 -22.92 -4.61 21.71
CA GLY A 74 -23.09 -3.21 22.11
C GLY A 74 -21.79 -2.40 22.06
N ARG A 75 -21.47 -1.70 23.14
CA ARG A 75 -20.30 -0.80 23.20
C ARG A 75 -18.97 -1.54 23.02
N ALA A 76 -18.86 -2.77 23.49
CA ALA A 76 -17.64 -3.57 23.36
C ALA A 76 -17.42 -3.99 21.90
N GLN A 77 -18.48 -4.41 21.21
CA GLN A 77 -18.42 -4.70 19.77
C GLN A 77 -18.02 -3.46 18.96
N ASN A 78 -18.65 -2.31 19.24
CA ASN A 78 -18.33 -1.06 18.55
C ASN A 78 -16.88 -0.64 18.76
N ARG A 79 -16.31 -0.89 19.94
CA ARG A 79 -14.89 -0.62 20.22
C ARG A 79 -14.00 -1.50 19.34
N VAL A 80 -14.25 -2.81 19.29
CA VAL A 80 -13.46 -3.73 18.43
C VAL A 80 -13.54 -3.33 16.97
N VAL A 81 -14.72 -3.02 16.44
CA VAL A 81 -14.89 -2.57 15.04
C VAL A 81 -14.11 -1.27 14.78
N ARG A 82 -14.17 -0.32 15.72
CA ARG A 82 -13.42 0.94 15.62
C ARG A 82 -11.92 0.70 15.63
N THR A 83 -11.41 -0.09 16.56
CA THR A 83 -9.98 -0.40 16.67
C THR A 83 -9.48 -1.15 15.43
N ALA A 84 -10.27 -2.06 14.86
CA ALA A 84 -9.93 -2.74 13.61
C ALA A 84 -9.82 -1.76 12.43
N SER A 85 -10.76 -0.81 12.36
CA SER A 85 -10.77 0.25 11.35
C SER A 85 -9.58 1.20 11.51
N GLU A 86 -9.27 1.61 12.73
CA GLU A 86 -8.11 2.45 13.06
C GLU A 86 -6.80 1.73 12.73
N LEU A 87 -6.71 0.43 13.01
CA LEU A 87 -5.58 -0.41 12.63
C LEU A 87 -5.36 -0.43 11.12
N ALA A 88 -6.38 -0.82 10.36
CA ALA A 88 -6.28 -0.89 8.89
C ALA A 88 -5.92 0.47 8.29
N ARG A 89 -6.51 1.55 8.81
CA ARG A 89 -6.24 2.92 8.38
C ARG A 89 -4.80 3.35 8.70
N GLY A 90 -4.27 3.02 9.86
CA GLY A 90 -2.90 3.36 10.22
C GLY A 90 -1.86 2.56 9.43
N VAL A 91 -2.13 1.27 9.15
CA VAL A 91 -1.29 0.47 8.25
C VAL A 91 -1.29 1.06 6.83
N ALA A 92 -2.47 1.45 6.32
CA ALA A 92 -2.58 2.13 5.02
C ALA A 92 -1.81 3.45 5.00
N ALA A 93 -1.91 4.26 6.06
CA ALA A 93 -1.19 5.52 6.18
C ALA A 93 0.33 5.30 6.23
N ALA A 94 0.80 4.29 6.96
CA ALA A 94 2.21 3.91 7.01
C ALA A 94 2.73 3.43 5.65
N ALA A 95 1.94 2.62 4.92
CA ALA A 95 2.29 2.17 3.57
C ALA A 95 2.43 3.33 2.58
N LEU A 96 1.50 4.30 2.62
CA LEU A 96 1.58 5.51 1.80
C LEU A 96 2.75 6.42 2.20
N LEU A 97 3.01 6.57 3.50
CA LEU A 97 4.17 7.32 3.98
C LEU A 97 5.48 6.71 3.49
N ALA A 98 5.60 5.38 3.56
CA ALA A 98 6.76 4.66 3.05
C ALA A 98 6.97 4.93 1.54
N GLN A 99 5.91 4.94 0.75
CA GLN A 99 5.96 5.28 -0.68
C GLN A 99 6.43 6.72 -0.91
N LEU A 100 5.96 7.67 -0.09
CA LEU A 100 6.44 9.06 -0.14
C LEU A 100 7.90 9.20 0.30
N GLU A 101 8.44 8.25 1.06
CA GLU A 101 9.87 8.19 1.42
C GLU A 101 10.70 7.39 0.39
N GLY A 102 10.11 6.95 -0.72
CA GLY A 102 10.80 6.20 -1.77
C GLY A 102 10.96 4.71 -1.47
N LYS A 103 10.24 4.18 -0.48
CA LYS A 103 10.17 2.74 -0.17
C LYS A 103 8.98 2.10 -0.90
N SER A 104 8.98 0.79 -1.05
CA SER A 104 7.87 0.07 -1.71
C SER A 104 6.62 -0.03 -0.84
N GLY A 105 6.77 -0.11 0.48
CA GLY A 105 5.66 -0.32 1.41
C GLY A 105 6.14 -0.67 2.81
N VAL A 106 5.26 -1.33 3.57
CA VAL A 106 5.52 -1.80 4.95
C VAL A 106 5.01 -3.23 5.14
N THR A 107 5.68 -3.98 6.00
CA THR A 107 5.20 -5.29 6.48
C THR A 107 4.47 -5.10 7.80
N ALA A 108 3.24 -5.60 7.91
CA ALA A 108 2.45 -5.55 9.14
C ALA A 108 1.64 -6.84 9.31
N PHE A 109 1.63 -7.41 10.51
CA PHE A 109 0.88 -8.63 10.85
C PHE A 109 1.12 -9.81 9.88
N GLY A 110 2.30 -9.89 9.26
CA GLY A 110 2.65 -10.93 8.28
C GLY A 110 2.23 -10.65 6.83
N GLY A 111 1.48 -9.57 6.57
CA GLY A 111 1.17 -9.09 5.22
C GLY A 111 2.08 -7.94 4.79
N PHE A 112 2.27 -7.77 3.47
CA PHE A 112 2.99 -6.64 2.88
C PHE A 112 2.00 -5.66 2.24
N TYR A 113 2.09 -4.39 2.62
CA TYR A 113 1.18 -3.34 2.15
C TYR A 113 1.98 -2.23 1.49
N GLY A 114 1.70 -1.99 0.20
CA GLY A 114 2.34 -0.94 -0.58
C GLY A 114 2.28 -1.21 -2.07
N VAL A 115 3.13 -0.52 -2.83
CA VAL A 115 3.34 -0.85 -4.24
C VAL A 115 4.16 -2.12 -4.27
N THR A 116 3.51 -3.25 -4.59
CA THR A 116 4.24 -4.42 -5.04
C THR A 116 4.94 -4.00 -6.32
N ALA A 117 6.28 -4.01 -6.33
CA ALA A 117 7.00 -3.87 -7.58
C ALA A 117 6.39 -4.87 -8.55
N ARG A 118 5.89 -4.39 -9.70
CA ARG A 118 5.60 -5.31 -10.82
C ARG A 118 6.88 -6.11 -10.97
N THR A 119 6.84 -7.40 -10.70
CA THR A 119 7.75 -8.34 -11.33
C THR A 119 7.54 -8.11 -12.82
N THR A 120 8.41 -7.29 -13.39
CA THR A 120 8.64 -7.25 -14.82
C THR A 120 8.94 -8.68 -15.20
N ASP A 121 7.98 -9.26 -15.91
CA ASP A 121 8.08 -10.51 -16.59
C ASP A 121 9.40 -10.52 -17.35
N THR A 122 10.35 -11.29 -16.83
CA THR A 122 11.66 -11.52 -17.44
C THR A 122 11.44 -12.57 -18.52
N ALA A 123 10.85 -12.17 -19.64
CA ALA A 123 10.63 -13.05 -20.78
C ALA A 123 10.66 -12.27 -22.11
N ARG A 124 11.86 -11.81 -22.50
CA ARG A 124 12.51 -12.09 -23.81
C ARG A 124 13.64 -11.12 -24.05
N VAL A 125 14.82 -11.51 -23.59
CA VAL A 125 16.04 -11.30 -24.37
C VAL A 125 15.90 -12.19 -25.61
N GLN A 126 15.71 -11.58 -26.77
CA GLN A 126 16.21 -12.16 -28.02
C GLN A 126 17.28 -11.21 -28.53
N THR A 127 18.51 -11.47 -28.09
CA THR A 127 19.70 -11.09 -28.83
C THR A 127 20.13 -12.35 -29.57
N GLY A 128 20.26 -12.24 -30.89
CA GLY A 128 20.68 -13.32 -31.79
C GLY A 128 20.75 -12.75 -33.20
N GLU A 129 21.92 -12.20 -33.52
CA GLU A 129 22.34 -11.65 -34.81
C GLU A 129 22.28 -12.69 -35.97
N ASP A 130 21.99 -12.19 -37.18
CA ASP A 130 22.86 -12.24 -38.38
C ASP A 130 22.11 -12.50 -39.69
N GLY A 131 22.35 -11.61 -40.67
CA GLY A 131 21.90 -11.75 -42.05
C GLY A 131 21.85 -10.41 -42.79
N GLY A 132 23.01 -9.92 -43.24
CA GLY A 132 23.21 -8.58 -43.77
C GLY A 132 22.85 -8.33 -45.25
N ALA A 133 23.39 -7.17 -45.72
CA ALA A 133 23.37 -6.59 -47.07
C ALA A 133 22.10 -5.77 -47.42
N ASP A 134 22.12 -4.50 -47.88
CA ASP A 134 23.23 -3.65 -48.33
C ASP A 134 22.72 -2.19 -48.60
N VAL A 135 23.60 -1.19 -48.38
CA VAL A 135 23.72 0.18 -48.99
C VAL A 135 22.63 1.30 -48.77
N PRO A 136 22.94 2.62 -48.95
CA PRO A 136 23.71 3.53 -48.06
C PRO A 136 22.95 4.84 -47.66
N ALA A 137 23.46 5.52 -46.62
CA ALA A 137 23.28 6.97 -46.38
C ALA A 137 24.43 7.74 -47.11
N PRO A 138 24.39 9.05 -47.45
CA PRO A 138 24.16 10.14 -46.47
C PRO A 138 23.50 11.44 -46.99
N GLY A 139 22.72 12.11 -46.14
CA GLY A 139 22.21 13.47 -46.40
C GLY A 139 22.42 14.35 -45.17
N SER A 140 23.27 15.36 -45.35
CA SER A 140 23.82 16.31 -44.37
C SER A 140 22.81 17.02 -43.44
N CYS A 141 23.22 17.21 -42.19
CA CYS A 141 22.79 18.23 -41.21
C CYS A 141 22.96 19.70 -41.74
N PRO A 142 22.63 20.78 -40.99
CA PRO A 142 21.46 21.13 -40.17
C PRO A 142 21.01 22.64 -40.29
N VAL A 143 20.03 23.07 -39.47
CA VAL A 143 19.69 24.44 -38.98
C VAL A 143 19.18 25.53 -39.98
N ARG A 144 17.99 26.10 -39.69
CA ARG A 144 17.76 27.56 -39.41
C ARG A 144 16.28 27.90 -39.16
N LYS A 145 15.99 28.50 -37.99
CA LYS A 145 15.00 29.60 -37.80
C LYS A 145 15.74 30.91 -38.15
N PRO A 146 15.10 32.03 -38.59
CA PRO A 146 14.09 32.75 -37.79
C PRO A 146 12.99 33.56 -38.54
N ALA A 147 12.09 34.10 -37.69
CA ALA A 147 11.30 35.35 -37.77
C ALA A 147 10.11 35.50 -38.74
N MET A 148 8.91 35.56 -38.16
CA MET A 148 8.07 36.77 -38.08
C MET A 148 7.45 36.86 -36.68
#